data_AF-A0A497DI31-F1
#
_entry.id   AF-A0A497DI31-F1
#
_cell.length_a   1.000
_cell.length_b   1.000
_cell.length_c   1.000
_cell.angle_alpha   90.00
_cell.angle_beta   90.00
_cell.angle_gamma   90.00
#
_symmetry.space_group_name_H-M   'P 1'
#
loop_
_entity.id
_entity.type
_entity.pdbx_description
1 polymer ?
#
loop_
_entity_poly.entity_id
_entity_poly.type
_entity_poly.pdbx_seq_one_letter_code
_entity_poly.pdbx_strand_id
1 'polypeptide(L)'
;MKRSILLLLSILSGLLLAAAWPEKGFTLLLFVAWVPLLLVQQELGDTGRKGMFWYALLTFFIWNTLTTWWIWNSTGAGAVAAWFLNSLFMALVFYVFHLSKVKLFGNKRGTAILLFYWVTWEYFHMNWELTWPWLSLGNAFASKHQWIQWYEYTGVLGGTVWVFIVNLLVFTAIRSIIFKDWLRLIKNTLGFVLFLAGPLIYSYYIYNHYSEEQNPVEVVVVQPNIDPWNEEFSLPHQIVIERNLKLARPLVTDSTRFVISPESAIQEGIWEHQLNYSSSIADIRRFIKPYPDLAYVIGASTWRMIEKQEKKTNAARKLPDGNRYYYSYNTAFLIDNSGYIQMHHKSKLTPGVERMPSYGILKPLEKLAINLGGAVGTLGWDDQPVVFQPVHQETKVASIICYESVFGDYVAQFVRQGAELIFIITNDGWWGNTPGYRQHLLFSVLRAIETRRDVARSANTGVSAIINQKGDILQRTQYWTPAALKATLNKNNKVTFYVQYGDYLARIAAFVSGLVLLISFTQGYLKKRKSPVV
;
A
#
# COMPACT_ATOMS: atom_id res chain seq x y z
N MET A 1 13.08 22.74 -28.67
CA MET A 1 14.12 22.52 -27.64
C MET A 1 15.24 21.60 -28.11
N LYS A 2 16.48 21.74 -27.59
CA LYS A 2 17.60 20.80 -27.83
C LYS A 2 17.38 19.49 -27.05
N ARG A 3 17.95 18.36 -27.51
CA ARG A 3 17.83 17.06 -26.81
C ARG A 3 18.35 17.10 -25.37
N SER A 4 19.44 17.83 -25.12
CA SER A 4 19.99 18.02 -23.77
C SER A 4 18.99 18.65 -22.80
N ILE A 5 18.21 19.64 -23.25
CA ILE A 5 17.17 20.28 -22.44
C ILE A 5 16.05 19.29 -22.12
N LEU A 6 15.64 18.46 -23.08
CA LEU A 6 14.61 17.44 -22.85
C LEU A 6 15.04 16.39 -21.82
N LEU A 7 16.32 15.99 -21.87
CA LEU A 7 16.91 15.10 -20.87
C LEU A 7 16.91 15.76 -19.49
N LEU A 8 17.38 17.01 -19.38
CA LEU A 8 17.40 17.75 -18.11
C LEU A 8 16.00 17.90 -17.50
N LEU A 9 14.98 18.21 -18.30
CA LEU A 9 13.60 18.31 -17.82
C LEU A 9 13.06 16.94 -17.32
N SER A 10 13.41 15.86 -18.00
CA SER A 10 13.00 14.50 -17.59
C SER A 10 13.67 14.10 -16.27
N ILE A 11 14.98 14.36 -16.14
CA ILE A 11 15.74 14.14 -14.90
C ILE A 11 15.14 14.98 -13.76
N LEU A 12 14.89 16.26 -14.00
CA LEU A 12 14.31 17.18 -13.02
C LEU A 12 12.96 16.67 -12.51
N SER A 13 12.09 16.18 -13.39
CA SER A 13 10.80 15.61 -12.98
C SER A 13 10.98 14.42 -12.04
N GLY A 14 11.90 13.50 -12.35
CA GLY A 14 12.19 12.32 -11.52
C GLY A 14 12.77 12.70 -10.15
N LEU A 15 13.67 13.69 -10.12
CA LEU A 15 14.25 14.21 -8.88
C LEU A 15 13.21 14.91 -8.01
N LEU A 16 12.33 15.74 -8.59
CA LEU A 16 11.26 16.41 -7.86
C LEU A 16 10.25 15.41 -7.26
N LEU A 17 9.90 14.37 -8.02
CA LEU A 17 9.04 13.29 -7.54
C LEU A 17 9.67 12.54 -6.35
N ALA A 18 10.96 12.19 -6.44
CA ALA A 18 11.67 11.51 -5.36
C ALA A 18 11.84 12.42 -4.13
N ALA A 19 12.20 13.69 -4.33
CA ALA A 19 12.38 14.65 -3.25
C ALA A 19 11.07 15.00 -2.52
N ALA A 20 9.91 14.71 -3.10
CA ALA A 20 8.61 14.93 -2.48
C ALA A 20 8.15 13.78 -1.57
N TRP A 21 8.80 12.62 -1.62
CA TRP A 21 8.30 11.39 -0.99
C TRP A 21 8.33 11.46 0.56
N PRO A 22 7.41 10.80 1.29
CA PRO A 22 7.27 10.97 2.74
C PRO A 22 8.45 10.33 3.51
N GLU A 23 8.51 10.66 4.81
CA GLU A 23 9.61 10.47 5.78
C GLU A 23 10.54 11.67 5.91
N LYS A 24 11.19 12.11 4.82
CA LYS A 24 12.11 13.27 4.81
C LYS A 24 11.93 14.21 3.62
N GLY A 25 11.02 13.92 2.69
CA GLY A 25 10.83 14.74 1.50
C GLY A 25 10.06 16.04 1.75
N PHE A 26 10.20 16.96 0.81
CA PHE A 26 9.45 18.21 0.75
C PHE A 26 8.20 18.05 -0.11
N THR A 27 7.09 17.64 0.53
CA THR A 27 5.83 17.23 -0.12
C THR A 27 5.29 18.26 -1.13
N LEU A 28 5.53 19.57 -0.95
CA LEU A 28 5.07 20.61 -1.87
C LEU A 28 5.66 20.48 -3.28
N LEU A 29 6.84 19.87 -3.43
CA LEU A 29 7.44 19.65 -4.76
C LEU A 29 6.55 18.77 -5.66
N LEU A 30 5.71 17.91 -5.07
CA LEU A 30 4.83 17.02 -5.81
C LEU A 30 3.87 17.78 -6.75
N PHE A 31 3.46 18.98 -6.34
CA PHE A 31 2.52 19.84 -7.09
C PHE A 31 3.12 20.51 -8.34
N VAL A 32 4.44 20.42 -8.51
CA VAL A 32 5.16 20.92 -9.70
C VAL A 32 6.02 19.85 -10.38
N ALA A 33 6.16 18.67 -9.78
CA ALA A 33 7.08 17.63 -10.21
C ALA A 33 6.79 17.08 -11.61
N TRP A 34 5.54 17.13 -12.08
CA TRP A 34 5.15 16.63 -13.40
C TRP A 34 5.34 17.65 -14.51
N VAL A 35 5.40 18.94 -14.17
CA VAL A 35 5.46 20.05 -15.13
C VAL A 35 6.63 19.91 -16.12
N PRO A 36 7.87 19.59 -15.69
CA PRO A 36 8.98 19.41 -16.62
C PRO A 36 8.74 18.29 -17.65
N LEU A 37 8.20 17.13 -17.22
CA LEU A 37 7.89 16.03 -18.13
C LEU A 37 6.73 16.37 -19.09
N LEU A 38 5.73 17.14 -18.63
CA LEU A 38 4.66 17.65 -19.48
C LEU A 38 5.18 18.61 -20.56
N LEU A 39 6.21 19.43 -20.26
CA LEU A 39 6.89 20.28 -21.25
C LEU A 39 7.62 19.43 -22.30
N VAL A 40 8.31 18.36 -21.89
CA VAL A 40 8.94 17.40 -22.80
C VAL A 40 7.90 16.77 -23.72
N GLN A 41 6.78 16.33 -23.15
CA GLN A 41 5.68 15.76 -23.92
C GLN A 41 5.12 16.76 -24.93
N GLN A 42 4.89 18.01 -24.52
CA GLN A 42 4.36 19.05 -25.39
C GLN A 42 5.29 19.30 -26.58
N GLU A 43 6.59 19.49 -26.35
CA GLU A 43 7.58 19.70 -27.41
C GLU A 43 7.65 18.53 -28.41
N LEU A 44 7.72 17.28 -27.91
CA LEU A 44 7.79 16.10 -28.77
C LEU A 44 6.52 15.95 -29.61
N GLY A 45 5.35 16.21 -29.02
CA GLY A 45 4.08 16.16 -29.73
C GLY A 45 3.89 17.29 -30.77
N ASP A 46 4.41 18.49 -30.50
CA ASP A 46 4.31 19.64 -31.42
C ASP A 46 5.29 19.50 -32.60
N THR A 47 6.47 18.94 -32.35
CA THR A 47 7.52 18.76 -33.38
C THR A 47 7.45 17.42 -34.11
N GLY A 48 6.62 16.48 -33.64
CA GLY A 48 6.56 15.11 -34.16
C GLY A 48 7.81 14.26 -33.86
N ARG A 49 8.71 14.74 -32.99
CA ARG A 49 9.92 14.01 -32.61
C ARG A 49 9.58 12.76 -31.79
N LYS A 50 10.23 11.64 -32.13
CA LYS A 50 10.07 10.36 -31.41
C LYS A 50 10.89 10.36 -30.11
N GLY A 51 10.55 9.43 -29.21
CA GLY A 51 11.34 9.14 -28.01
C GLY A 51 10.65 9.41 -26.66
N MET A 52 9.38 9.83 -26.65
CA MET A 52 8.64 10.13 -25.41
C MET A 52 8.72 8.98 -24.38
N PHE A 53 8.62 7.73 -24.82
CA PHE A 53 8.75 6.57 -23.95
C PHE A 53 10.06 6.56 -23.16
N TRP A 54 11.20 6.86 -23.80
CA TRP A 54 12.51 6.85 -23.15
C TRP A 54 12.70 7.99 -22.15
N TYR A 55 12.16 9.18 -22.45
CA TYR A 55 12.17 10.31 -21.51
C TYR A 55 11.29 10.02 -20.27
N ALA A 56 10.12 9.41 -20.48
CA ALA A 56 9.26 8.97 -19.40
C ALA A 56 9.92 7.85 -18.56
N LEU A 57 10.53 6.86 -19.22
CA LEU A 57 11.25 5.78 -18.55
C LEU A 57 12.38 6.30 -17.67
N LEU A 58 13.18 7.24 -18.18
CA LEU A 58 14.24 7.89 -17.40
C LEU A 58 13.68 8.59 -16.16
N THR A 59 12.60 9.35 -16.32
CA THR A 59 11.93 10.07 -15.24
C THR A 59 11.48 9.11 -14.13
N PHE A 60 10.73 8.08 -14.51
CA PHE A 60 10.17 7.13 -13.56
C PHE A 60 11.22 6.20 -12.96
N PHE A 61 12.28 5.88 -13.70
CA PHE A 61 13.42 5.11 -13.19
C PHE A 61 14.17 5.86 -12.08
N ILE A 62 14.41 7.15 -12.27
CA ILE A 62 15.00 8.01 -11.22
C ILE A 62 14.08 8.05 -10.00
N TRP A 63 12.78 8.29 -10.21
CA TRP A 63 11.82 8.35 -9.11
C TRP A 63 11.75 7.03 -8.33
N ASN A 64 11.57 5.90 -9.02
CA ASN A 64 11.49 4.58 -8.39
C ASN A 64 12.75 4.25 -7.61
N THR A 65 13.92 4.39 -8.25
CA THR A 65 15.20 4.03 -7.64
C THR A 65 15.47 4.87 -6.40
N LEU A 66 15.37 6.20 -6.50
CA LEU A 66 15.69 7.08 -5.36
C LEU A 66 14.67 6.98 -4.21
N THR A 67 13.44 6.58 -4.51
CA THR A 67 12.38 6.49 -3.50
C THR A 67 12.36 5.15 -2.77
N THR A 68 12.71 4.08 -3.48
CA THR A 68 12.60 2.70 -3.01
C THR A 68 13.94 1.95 -3.05
N TRP A 69 15.06 2.69 -2.95
CA TRP A 69 16.40 2.11 -2.95
C TRP A 69 16.60 1.09 -1.83
N TRP A 70 15.90 1.27 -0.71
CA TRP A 70 16.00 0.45 0.49
C TRP A 70 15.56 -1.02 0.29
N ILE A 71 14.82 -1.33 -0.78
CA ILE A 71 14.49 -2.73 -1.16
C ILE A 71 15.77 -3.53 -1.41
N TRP A 72 16.85 -2.86 -1.82
CA TRP A 72 18.15 -3.50 -2.04
C TRP A 72 18.64 -4.27 -0.81
N ASN A 73 18.32 -3.80 0.40
CA ASN A 73 18.73 -4.43 1.65
C ASN A 73 18.06 -5.79 1.89
N SER A 74 16.86 -6.01 1.35
CA SER A 74 16.20 -7.32 1.44
C SER A 74 16.55 -8.20 0.25
N THR A 75 16.53 -7.66 -0.97
CA THR A 75 16.89 -8.41 -2.18
C THR A 75 17.36 -7.48 -3.30
N GLY A 76 18.64 -7.58 -3.68
CA GLY A 76 19.20 -6.76 -4.76
C GLY A 76 18.52 -7.03 -6.11
N ALA A 77 18.29 -8.29 -6.47
CA ALA A 77 17.64 -8.62 -7.73
C ALA A 77 16.16 -8.23 -7.75
N GLY A 78 15.45 -8.41 -6.62
CA GLY A 78 14.07 -7.96 -6.46
C GLY A 78 13.96 -6.44 -6.55
N ALA A 79 14.91 -5.70 -5.98
CA ALA A 79 14.97 -4.25 -6.07
C ALA A 79 15.12 -3.76 -7.51
N VAL A 80 16.09 -4.31 -8.26
CA VAL A 80 16.29 -3.96 -9.69
C VAL A 80 15.05 -4.28 -10.52
N ALA A 81 14.44 -5.45 -10.29
CA ALA A 81 13.21 -5.84 -10.97
C ALA A 81 12.05 -4.87 -10.66
N ALA A 82 11.85 -4.51 -9.38
CA ALA A 82 10.82 -3.56 -8.96
C ALA A 82 11.03 -2.18 -9.59
N TRP A 83 12.25 -1.63 -9.53
CA TRP A 83 12.57 -0.33 -10.10
C TRP A 83 12.35 -0.30 -11.61
N PHE A 84 12.83 -1.32 -12.33
CA PHE A 84 12.72 -1.37 -13.78
C PHE A 84 11.28 -1.63 -14.24
N LEU A 85 10.61 -2.66 -13.72
CA LEU A 85 9.27 -3.03 -14.15
C LEU A 85 8.25 -1.94 -13.83
N ASN A 86 8.28 -1.37 -12.62
CA ASN A 86 7.34 -0.32 -12.27
C ASN A 86 7.56 0.94 -13.15
N SER A 87 8.83 1.32 -13.37
CA SER A 87 9.16 2.43 -14.27
C SER A 87 8.74 2.18 -15.71
N LEU A 88 8.89 0.94 -16.19
CA LEU A 88 8.45 0.50 -17.51
C LEU A 88 6.94 0.66 -17.67
N PHE A 89 6.15 0.20 -16.69
CA PHE A 89 4.70 0.31 -16.75
C PHE A 89 4.23 1.76 -16.69
N MET A 90 4.80 2.57 -15.80
CA MET A 90 4.54 4.01 -15.72
C MET A 90 4.88 4.73 -17.04
N ALA A 91 6.03 4.39 -17.65
CA ALA A 91 6.45 4.94 -18.94
C ALA A 91 5.50 4.54 -20.08
N LEU A 92 4.98 3.31 -20.05
CA LEU A 92 4.00 2.83 -21.03
C LEU A 92 2.69 3.61 -20.91
N VAL A 93 2.17 3.83 -19.69
CA VAL A 93 0.95 4.62 -19.45
C VAL A 93 1.13 6.05 -19.95
N PHE A 94 2.27 6.67 -19.63
CA PHE A 94 2.59 8.01 -20.11
C PHE A 94 2.75 8.07 -21.64
N TYR A 95 3.30 7.03 -22.25
CA TYR A 95 3.41 6.92 -23.69
C TYR A 95 2.06 6.75 -24.38
N VAL A 96 1.16 5.93 -23.82
CA VAL A 96 -0.23 5.80 -24.29
C VAL A 96 -0.98 7.12 -24.19
N PHE A 97 -0.76 7.87 -23.10
CA PHE A 97 -1.23 9.26 -22.97
C PHE A 97 -0.72 10.14 -24.13
N HIS A 98 0.59 10.15 -24.37
CA HIS A 98 1.20 10.94 -25.43
C HIS A 98 0.60 10.62 -26.80
N LEU A 99 0.50 9.33 -27.15
CA LEU A 99 -0.10 8.89 -28.41
C LEU A 99 -1.57 9.32 -28.53
N SER A 100 -2.34 9.14 -27.46
CA SER A 100 -3.76 9.54 -27.42
C SER A 100 -3.91 11.05 -27.62
N LYS A 101 -3.09 11.85 -26.94
CA LYS A 101 -3.12 13.31 -27.02
C LYS A 101 -2.77 13.80 -28.43
N VAL A 102 -1.72 13.26 -29.05
CA VAL A 102 -1.31 13.61 -30.41
C VAL A 102 -2.39 13.21 -31.42
N LYS A 103 -2.93 11.99 -31.31
CA LYS A 103 -3.87 11.43 -32.29
C LYS A 103 -5.25 12.09 -32.26
N LEU A 104 -5.80 12.28 -31.06
CA LEU A 104 -7.14 12.82 -30.84
C LEU A 104 -7.19 14.34 -30.94
N PHE A 105 -6.19 15.01 -30.38
CA PHE A 105 -6.24 16.46 -30.16
C PHE A 105 -5.16 17.23 -30.93
N GLY A 106 -4.41 16.57 -31.80
CA GLY A 106 -3.29 17.18 -32.53
C GLY A 106 -2.26 17.83 -31.59
N ASN A 107 -2.13 17.30 -30.37
CA ASN A 107 -1.30 17.83 -29.28
C ASN A 107 -1.64 19.25 -28.77
N LYS A 108 -2.70 19.89 -29.29
CA LYS A 108 -3.11 21.25 -28.89
C LYS A 108 -3.89 21.28 -27.58
N ARG A 109 -4.67 20.23 -27.30
CA ARG A 109 -5.52 20.06 -26.10
C ARG A 109 -5.31 18.67 -25.49
N GLY A 110 -6.15 18.27 -24.54
CA GLY A 110 -6.21 16.89 -24.05
C GLY A 110 -5.10 16.49 -23.07
N THR A 111 -4.45 17.45 -22.38
CA THR A 111 -3.45 17.09 -21.35
C THR A 111 -4.12 16.45 -20.12
N ALA A 112 -5.36 16.84 -19.82
CA ALA A 112 -6.15 16.30 -18.72
C ALA A 112 -6.47 14.79 -18.84
N ILE A 113 -6.36 14.18 -20.03
CA ILE A 113 -6.60 12.73 -20.16
C ILE A 113 -5.56 11.90 -19.38
N LEU A 114 -4.38 12.48 -19.11
CA LEU A 114 -3.34 11.84 -18.31
C LEU A 114 -3.86 11.49 -16.91
N LEU A 115 -4.67 12.36 -16.30
CA LEU A 115 -5.25 12.12 -14.98
C LEU A 115 -6.02 10.80 -14.96
N PHE A 116 -6.89 10.58 -15.94
CA PHE A 116 -7.70 9.37 -16.00
C PHE A 116 -6.85 8.14 -16.25
N TYR A 117 -5.93 8.19 -17.22
CA TYR A 117 -5.02 7.08 -17.49
C TYR A 117 -4.15 6.72 -16.28
N TRP A 118 -3.69 7.72 -15.53
CA TRP A 118 -2.84 7.49 -14.37
C TRP A 118 -3.62 6.92 -13.18
N VAL A 119 -4.79 7.46 -12.86
CA VAL A 119 -5.64 6.91 -11.79
C VAL A 119 -6.12 5.50 -12.12
N THR A 120 -6.45 5.23 -13.40
CA THR A 120 -6.72 3.86 -13.87
C THR A 120 -5.51 2.94 -13.69
N TRP A 121 -4.30 3.44 -13.99
CA TRP A 121 -3.07 2.69 -13.80
C TRP A 121 -2.81 2.36 -12.33
N GLU A 122 -2.88 3.34 -11.42
CA GLU A 122 -2.67 3.08 -9.99
C GLU A 122 -3.65 2.02 -9.47
N TYR A 123 -4.93 2.11 -9.85
CA TYR A 123 -5.92 1.11 -9.49
C TYR A 123 -5.64 -0.28 -10.07
N PHE A 124 -5.30 -0.36 -11.36
CA PHE A 124 -4.90 -1.63 -11.97
C PHE A 124 -3.68 -2.22 -11.24
N HIS A 125 -2.70 -1.36 -10.92
CA HIS A 125 -1.48 -1.75 -10.26
C HIS A 125 -1.69 -2.22 -8.82
N MET A 126 -2.80 -1.85 -8.16
CA MET A 126 -3.23 -2.38 -6.85
C MET A 126 -3.92 -3.76 -6.93
N ASN A 127 -4.29 -4.22 -8.13
CA ASN A 127 -5.24 -5.34 -8.30
C ASN A 127 -4.72 -6.47 -9.23
N TRP A 128 -3.40 -6.64 -9.34
CA TRP A 128 -2.78 -7.67 -10.17
C TRP A 128 -1.51 -8.27 -9.51
N GLU A 129 -0.89 -9.27 -10.14
CA GLU A 129 0.16 -10.08 -9.50
C GLU A 129 1.49 -9.36 -9.26
N LEU A 130 1.83 -8.37 -10.10
CA LEU A 130 3.05 -7.55 -9.97
C LEU A 130 2.76 -6.23 -9.24
N THR A 131 1.88 -6.28 -8.24
CA THR A 131 1.41 -5.08 -7.55
C THR A 131 2.52 -4.40 -6.76
N TRP A 132 2.74 -3.11 -6.99
CA TRP A 132 3.66 -2.28 -6.21
C TRP A 132 3.03 -0.90 -5.96
N PRO A 133 1.96 -0.82 -5.15
CA PRO A 133 1.19 0.40 -4.97
C PRO A 133 1.90 1.42 -4.07
N TRP A 134 3.13 1.11 -3.62
CA TRP A 134 3.95 1.97 -2.78
C TRP A 134 4.02 3.39 -3.34
N LEU A 135 4.26 3.52 -4.65
CA LEU A 135 4.43 4.80 -5.37
C LEU A 135 3.12 5.40 -5.92
N SER A 136 1.96 5.06 -5.35
CA SER A 136 0.72 5.78 -5.66
C SER A 136 0.85 7.22 -5.15
N LEU A 137 0.58 8.22 -5.99
CA LEU A 137 0.94 9.62 -5.67
C LEU A 137 0.29 10.12 -4.38
N GLY A 138 -0.95 9.71 -4.10
CA GLY A 138 -1.63 10.08 -2.86
C GLY A 138 -0.98 9.57 -1.57
N ASN A 139 -0.11 8.55 -1.65
CA ASN A 139 0.67 8.08 -0.50
C ASN A 139 1.70 9.11 -0.04
N ALA A 140 2.13 10.02 -0.90
CA ALA A 140 3.16 11.02 -0.59
C ALA A 140 2.75 11.98 0.55
N PHE A 141 1.45 12.09 0.82
CA PHE A 141 0.90 12.95 1.87
C PHE A 141 0.82 12.28 3.24
N ALA A 142 1.26 11.02 3.38
CA ALA A 142 1.17 10.27 4.63
C ALA A 142 1.89 10.94 5.82
N SER A 143 2.98 11.69 5.57
CA SER A 143 3.68 12.48 6.59
C SER A 143 3.02 13.84 6.90
N LYS A 144 1.97 14.20 6.16
CA LYS A 144 1.20 15.44 6.25
C LYS A 144 -0.28 15.12 6.43
N HIS A 145 -0.58 14.23 7.38
CA HIS A 145 -1.92 13.69 7.63
C HIS A 145 -2.99 14.77 7.89
N GLN A 146 -2.60 15.92 8.44
CA GLN A 146 -3.47 17.10 8.59
C GLN A 146 -3.94 17.73 7.27
N TRP A 147 -3.28 17.46 6.13
CA TRP A 147 -3.61 18.00 4.80
C TRP A 147 -4.64 17.16 4.04
N ILE A 148 -4.91 15.95 4.52
CA ILE A 148 -5.63 14.91 3.80
C ILE A 148 -6.75 14.25 4.63
N GLN A 149 -7.32 14.93 5.62
CA GLN A 149 -8.46 14.40 6.39
C GLN A 149 -9.65 14.05 5.50
N TRP A 150 -9.81 14.74 4.36
CA TRP A 150 -10.80 14.44 3.35
C TRP A 150 -10.55 13.11 2.59
N TYR A 151 -9.46 12.39 2.86
CA TYR A 151 -9.27 11.01 2.37
C TYR A 151 -10.35 10.07 2.90
N GLU A 152 -11.05 10.42 3.99
CA GLU A 152 -12.26 9.70 4.40
C GLU A 152 -13.37 9.68 3.32
N TYR A 153 -13.29 10.54 2.31
CA TYR A 153 -14.20 10.54 1.17
C TYR A 153 -13.61 9.87 -0.07
N THR A 154 -12.33 10.08 -0.36
CA THR A 154 -11.74 9.73 -1.66
C THR A 154 -10.74 8.59 -1.62
N GLY A 155 -10.25 8.24 -0.44
CA GLY A 155 -9.02 7.48 -0.27
C GLY A 155 -7.79 8.16 -0.85
N VAL A 156 -6.68 7.43 -0.85
CA VAL A 156 -5.39 7.83 -1.45
C VAL A 156 -5.52 8.31 -2.91
N LEU A 157 -6.39 7.72 -3.72
CA LEU A 157 -6.52 8.11 -5.13
C LEU A 157 -7.03 9.55 -5.30
N GLY A 158 -7.72 10.12 -4.32
CA GLY A 158 -8.05 11.54 -4.31
C GLY A 158 -6.81 12.44 -4.24
N GLY A 159 -5.78 12.03 -3.50
CA GLY A 159 -4.47 12.70 -3.50
C GLY A 159 -3.79 12.67 -4.85
N THR A 160 -3.87 11.54 -5.56
CA THR A 160 -3.38 11.42 -6.95
C THR A 160 -4.11 12.42 -7.86
N VAL A 161 -5.44 12.50 -7.76
CA VAL A 161 -6.25 13.48 -8.50
C VAL A 161 -5.82 14.91 -8.18
N TRP A 162 -5.63 15.23 -6.90
CA TRP A 162 -5.21 16.54 -6.43
C TRP A 162 -3.86 16.97 -7.03
N VAL A 163 -2.86 16.09 -6.97
CA VAL A 163 -1.53 16.32 -7.55
C VAL A 163 -1.62 16.65 -9.04
N PHE A 164 -2.39 15.86 -9.80
CA PHE A 164 -2.52 16.09 -11.24
C PHE A 164 -3.24 17.39 -11.58
N ILE A 165 -4.35 17.71 -10.89
CA ILE A 165 -5.09 18.96 -11.16
C ILE A 165 -4.16 20.16 -10.98
N VAL A 166 -3.41 20.20 -9.87
CA VAL A 166 -2.49 21.31 -9.58
C VAL A 166 -1.35 21.36 -10.61
N ASN A 167 -0.72 20.23 -10.93
CA ASN A 167 0.35 20.20 -11.95
C ASN A 167 -0.15 20.65 -13.34
N LEU A 168 -1.38 20.28 -13.73
CA LEU A 168 -1.99 20.70 -14.99
C LEU A 168 -2.25 22.22 -15.02
N LEU A 169 -2.69 22.80 -13.90
CA LEU A 169 -2.89 24.25 -13.76
C LEU A 169 -1.56 25.00 -13.85
N VAL A 170 -0.51 24.52 -13.17
CA VAL A 170 0.85 25.10 -13.27
C VAL A 170 1.39 25.00 -14.69
N PHE A 171 1.29 23.81 -15.32
CA PHE A 171 1.72 23.60 -16.70
C PHE A 171 1.01 24.54 -17.68
N THR A 172 -0.32 24.69 -17.55
CA THR A 172 -1.08 25.57 -18.43
C THR A 172 -0.82 27.06 -18.16
N ALA A 173 -0.57 27.45 -16.91
CA ALA A 173 -0.12 28.80 -16.56
C ALA A 173 1.24 29.14 -17.20
N ILE A 174 2.22 28.24 -17.12
CA ILE A 174 3.53 28.41 -17.79
C ILE A 174 3.36 28.57 -19.30
N ARG A 175 2.51 27.76 -19.93
CA ARG A 175 2.19 27.93 -21.35
C ARG A 175 1.53 29.27 -21.65
N SER A 176 0.61 29.73 -20.81
CA SER A 176 -0.02 31.04 -20.97
C SER A 176 0.99 32.18 -20.93
N ILE A 177 2.03 32.09 -20.09
CA ILE A 177 3.14 33.06 -20.08
C ILE A 177 3.91 33.03 -21.41
N ILE A 178 4.27 31.83 -21.89
CA ILE A 178 5.01 31.65 -23.15
C ILE A 178 4.24 32.23 -24.35
N PHE A 179 2.92 32.02 -24.41
CA PHE A 179 2.06 32.50 -25.50
C PHE A 179 1.43 33.87 -25.24
N LYS A 180 1.80 34.56 -24.15
CA LYS A 180 1.27 35.88 -23.75
C LYS A 180 -0.27 35.94 -23.63
N ASP A 181 -0.90 34.85 -23.21
CA ASP A 181 -2.34 34.76 -22.96
C ASP A 181 -2.65 35.08 -21.48
N TRP A 182 -2.76 36.38 -21.17
CA TRP A 182 -2.94 36.90 -19.81
C TRP A 182 -4.26 36.50 -19.17
N LEU A 183 -5.35 36.45 -19.93
CA LEU A 183 -6.66 36.07 -19.40
C LEU A 183 -6.63 34.62 -18.91
N ARG A 184 -6.04 33.73 -19.70
CA ARG A 184 -5.89 32.33 -19.33
C ARG A 184 -4.91 32.13 -18.18
N LEU A 185 -3.84 32.95 -18.12
CA LEU A 185 -2.94 32.94 -16.96
C LEU A 185 -3.69 33.24 -15.66
N ILE A 186 -4.47 34.33 -15.62
CA ILE A 186 -5.24 34.72 -14.43
C ILE A 186 -6.19 33.59 -14.01
N LYS A 187 -6.93 33.00 -14.96
CA LYS A 187 -7.84 31.88 -14.68
C LYS A 187 -7.11 30.66 -14.11
N ASN A 188 -5.97 30.28 -14.68
CA ASN A 188 -5.19 29.14 -14.22
C ASN A 188 -4.53 29.41 -12.86
N THR A 189 -4.08 30.63 -12.60
CA THR A 189 -3.51 31.03 -11.31
C THR A 189 -4.57 31.04 -10.22
N LEU A 190 -5.77 31.57 -10.49
CA LEU A 190 -6.89 31.52 -9.56
C LEU A 190 -7.30 30.06 -9.29
N GLY A 191 -7.40 29.25 -10.34
CA GLY A 191 -7.64 27.82 -10.22
C GLY A 191 -6.56 27.11 -9.40
N PHE A 192 -5.28 27.44 -9.61
CA PHE A 192 -4.17 26.88 -8.85
C PHE A 192 -4.31 27.18 -7.36
N VAL A 193 -4.57 28.44 -7.00
CA VAL A 193 -4.77 28.85 -5.60
C VAL A 193 -5.96 28.11 -5.00
N LEU A 194 -7.09 28.05 -5.72
CA LEU A 194 -8.29 27.36 -5.24
C LEU A 194 -8.07 25.86 -5.04
N PHE A 195 -7.50 25.16 -6.02
CA PHE A 195 -7.31 23.72 -5.96
C PHE A 195 -6.14 23.31 -5.07
N LEU A 196 -5.18 24.19 -4.78
CA LEU A 196 -4.15 23.94 -3.77
C LEU A 196 -4.67 24.23 -2.36
N ALA A 197 -5.23 25.41 -2.13
CA ALA A 197 -5.64 25.86 -0.79
C ALA A 197 -6.97 25.26 -0.32
N GLY A 198 -7.93 25.03 -1.22
CA GLY A 198 -9.26 24.52 -0.87
C GLY A 198 -9.22 23.19 -0.10
N PRO A 199 -8.59 22.13 -0.64
CA PRO A 199 -8.45 20.85 0.07
C PRO A 199 -7.67 20.97 1.38
N LEU A 200 -6.66 21.85 1.45
CA LEU A 200 -5.90 22.10 2.69
C LEU A 200 -6.77 22.74 3.77
N ILE A 201 -7.51 23.80 3.42
CA ILE A 201 -8.41 24.50 4.34
C ILE A 201 -9.51 23.56 4.82
N TYR A 202 -10.11 22.80 3.90
CA TYR A 202 -11.16 21.82 4.24
C TYR A 202 -10.61 20.71 5.14
N SER A 203 -9.42 20.19 4.84
CA SER A 203 -8.76 19.19 5.69
C SER A 203 -8.48 19.71 7.09
N TYR A 204 -7.95 20.93 7.20
CA TYR A 204 -7.66 21.56 8.48
C TYR A 204 -8.94 21.83 9.26
N TYR A 205 -10.01 22.25 8.58
CA TYR A 205 -11.33 22.37 9.19
C TYR A 205 -11.79 21.03 9.78
N ILE A 206 -11.75 19.93 9.01
CA ILE A 206 -12.08 18.59 9.51
C ILE A 206 -11.19 18.22 10.70
N TYR A 207 -9.87 18.36 10.58
CA TYR A 207 -8.92 17.97 11.64
C TYR A 207 -9.23 18.62 12.99
N ASN A 208 -9.59 19.91 12.99
CA ASN A 208 -9.84 20.67 14.22
C ASN A 208 -11.26 20.50 14.77
N HIS A 209 -12.24 20.10 13.94
CA HIS A 209 -13.63 19.91 14.36
C HIS A 209 -14.01 18.44 14.56
N TYR A 210 -13.17 17.51 14.11
CA TYR A 210 -13.38 16.09 14.33
C TYR A 210 -13.07 15.72 15.78
N SER A 211 -14.07 15.21 16.48
CA SER A 211 -13.96 14.69 17.84
C SER A 211 -14.20 13.19 17.84
N GLU A 212 -13.28 12.46 18.46
CA GLU A 212 -13.39 11.02 18.62
C GLU A 212 -14.43 10.69 19.71
N GLU A 213 -15.34 9.78 19.38
CA GLU A 213 -16.29 9.24 20.34
C GLU A 213 -15.56 8.41 21.39
N GLN A 214 -15.77 8.71 22.66
CA GLN A 214 -15.10 8.00 23.76
C GLN A 214 -15.72 6.62 23.92
N ASN A 215 -15.05 5.61 23.38
CA ASN A 215 -15.44 4.21 23.50
C ASN A 215 -14.19 3.33 23.71
N PRO A 216 -13.60 3.41 24.91
CA PRO A 216 -12.24 2.97 25.18
C PRO A 216 -12.09 1.44 25.20
N VAL A 217 -11.01 0.95 24.61
CA VAL A 217 -10.55 -0.44 24.63
C VAL A 217 -9.06 -0.44 24.95
N GLU A 218 -8.68 -1.04 26.07
CA GLU A 218 -7.28 -1.14 26.46
C GLU A 218 -6.56 -2.26 25.71
N VAL A 219 -5.41 -1.94 25.15
CA VAL A 219 -4.59 -2.84 24.35
C VAL A 219 -3.12 -2.81 24.79
N VAL A 220 -2.44 -3.94 24.60
CA VAL A 220 -0.98 -4.08 24.74
C VAL A 220 -0.39 -4.48 23.40
N VAL A 221 0.56 -3.69 22.90
CA VAL A 221 1.26 -3.94 21.63
C VAL A 221 2.69 -4.35 21.92
N VAL A 222 3.12 -5.49 21.39
CA VAL A 222 4.42 -6.09 21.67
C VAL A 222 5.38 -5.93 20.50
N GLN A 223 6.64 -5.62 20.78
CA GLN A 223 7.77 -5.58 19.86
C GLN A 223 8.89 -6.47 20.42
N PRO A 224 8.94 -7.77 20.05
CA PRO A 224 9.90 -8.73 20.60
C PRO A 224 11.33 -8.53 20.08
N ASN A 225 11.50 -7.81 18.97
CA ASN A 225 12.80 -7.50 18.36
C ASN A 225 13.59 -8.76 17.98
N ILE A 226 12.96 -9.69 17.26
CA ILE A 226 13.64 -10.84 16.68
C ILE A 226 14.36 -10.39 15.40
N ASP A 227 15.65 -10.68 15.29
CA ASP A 227 16.42 -10.37 14.08
C ASP A 227 15.98 -11.27 12.90
N PRO A 228 15.46 -10.70 11.80
CA PRO A 228 14.97 -11.48 10.66
C PRO A 228 16.06 -12.27 9.92
N TRP A 229 17.32 -11.85 10.02
CA TRP A 229 18.43 -12.51 9.31
C TRP A 229 19.09 -13.61 10.13
N ASN A 230 19.21 -13.38 11.44
CA ASN A 230 20.02 -14.24 12.31
C ASN A 230 19.19 -15.09 13.27
N GLU A 231 18.00 -14.64 13.66
CA GLU A 231 17.20 -15.25 14.73
C GLU A 231 15.88 -15.86 14.23
N GLU A 232 15.20 -15.27 13.25
CA GLU A 232 13.81 -15.62 12.89
C GLU A 232 13.61 -17.07 12.40
N PHE A 233 14.65 -17.72 11.88
CA PHE A 233 14.60 -19.12 11.44
C PHE A 233 15.53 -20.04 12.24
N SER A 234 16.22 -19.52 13.26
CA SER A 234 17.21 -20.27 14.03
C SER A 234 16.82 -20.43 15.49
N LEU A 235 16.04 -19.49 16.05
CA LEU A 235 15.59 -19.59 17.43
C LEU A 235 14.51 -20.68 17.60
N PRO A 236 14.56 -21.45 18.70
CA PRO A 236 13.45 -22.28 19.10
C PRO A 236 12.17 -21.45 19.30
N HIS A 237 11.05 -21.92 18.77
CA HIS A 237 9.77 -21.20 18.82
C HIS A 237 9.35 -20.84 20.26
N GLN A 238 9.67 -21.67 21.26
CA GLN A 238 9.37 -21.39 22.66
C GLN A 238 10.07 -20.13 23.17
N ILE A 239 11.30 -19.85 22.71
CA ILE A 239 12.04 -18.64 23.10
C ILE A 239 11.36 -17.40 22.51
N VAL A 240 10.90 -17.48 21.27
CA VAL A 240 10.23 -16.37 20.60
C VAL A 240 8.89 -16.04 21.27
N ILE A 241 8.12 -17.07 21.62
CA ILE A 241 6.87 -16.89 22.35
C ILE A 241 7.13 -16.33 23.75
N GLU A 242 8.07 -16.88 24.51
CA GLU A 242 8.38 -16.34 25.85
C GLU A 242 8.88 -14.89 25.79
N ARG A 243 9.65 -14.49 24.76
CA ARG A 243 10.04 -13.08 24.56
C ARG A 243 8.80 -12.18 24.41
N ASN A 244 7.82 -12.59 23.60
CA ASN A 244 6.57 -11.84 23.44
C ASN A 244 5.78 -11.77 24.76
N LEU A 245 5.56 -12.92 25.41
CA LEU A 245 4.78 -13.00 26.65
C LEU A 245 5.44 -12.24 27.79
N LYS A 246 6.77 -12.30 27.92
CA LYS A 246 7.54 -11.57 28.95
C LYS A 246 7.38 -10.05 28.81
N LEU A 247 7.34 -9.53 27.58
CA LEU A 247 7.13 -8.11 27.33
C LEU A 247 5.68 -7.66 27.60
N ALA A 248 4.69 -8.52 27.31
CA ALA A 248 3.29 -8.23 27.56
C ALA A 248 2.93 -8.30 29.06
N ARG A 249 3.45 -9.30 29.78
CA ARG A 249 3.09 -9.64 31.16
C ARG A 249 3.02 -8.45 32.15
N PRO A 250 3.98 -7.51 32.21
CA PRO A 250 3.91 -6.41 33.16
C PRO A 250 2.88 -5.32 32.80
N LEU A 251 2.32 -5.33 31.59
CA LEU A 251 1.38 -4.30 31.11
C LEU A 251 -0.08 -4.76 31.11
N VAL A 252 -0.30 -6.07 31.01
CA VAL A 252 -1.64 -6.67 31.04
C VAL A 252 -2.28 -6.50 32.42
N THR A 253 -3.52 -6.06 32.43
CA THR A 253 -4.39 -5.89 33.60
C THR A 253 -5.78 -6.46 33.32
N ASP A 254 -6.65 -6.52 34.32
CA ASP A 254 -8.03 -7.04 34.16
C ASP A 254 -8.86 -6.23 33.14
N SER A 255 -8.49 -4.97 32.89
CA SER A 255 -9.09 -4.11 31.86
C SER A 255 -8.58 -4.36 30.45
N THR A 256 -7.48 -5.11 30.28
CA THR A 256 -6.84 -5.29 28.98
C THR A 256 -7.66 -6.24 28.13
N ARG A 257 -8.10 -5.78 26.96
CA ARG A 257 -8.95 -6.56 26.04
C ARG A 257 -8.15 -7.28 24.98
N PHE A 258 -7.02 -6.69 24.55
CA PHE A 258 -6.18 -7.28 23.52
C PHE A 258 -4.70 -7.21 23.84
N VAL A 259 -3.98 -8.28 23.53
CA VAL A 259 -2.53 -8.25 23.31
C VAL A 259 -2.27 -8.49 21.82
N ILE A 260 -1.45 -7.66 21.19
CA ILE A 260 -1.10 -7.75 19.77
C ILE A 260 0.40 -8.00 19.64
N SER A 261 0.73 -9.12 19.00
CA SER A 261 2.10 -9.48 18.61
C SER A 261 2.29 -9.47 17.09
N PRO A 262 3.55 -9.40 16.62
CA PRO A 262 3.85 -9.20 15.20
C PRO A 262 3.48 -10.36 14.28
N GLU A 263 3.65 -10.10 12.98
CA GLU A 263 3.63 -11.09 11.90
C GLU A 263 4.67 -12.19 12.15
N SER A 264 4.32 -13.45 11.84
CA SER A 264 5.21 -14.62 11.97
C SER A 264 5.87 -14.81 13.34
N ALA A 265 5.26 -14.29 14.42
CA ALA A 265 5.79 -14.45 15.77
C ALA A 265 5.67 -15.89 16.30
N ILE A 266 4.68 -16.67 15.83
CA ILE A 266 4.68 -18.13 15.99
C ILE A 266 5.53 -18.74 14.88
N GLN A 267 6.73 -19.20 15.26
CA GLN A 267 7.69 -19.88 14.37
C GLN A 267 7.55 -21.42 14.40
N GLU A 268 6.59 -21.93 15.14
CA GLU A 268 6.21 -23.34 15.10
C GLU A 268 5.50 -23.65 13.78
N GLY A 269 5.89 -24.74 13.14
CA GLY A 269 5.21 -25.22 11.94
C GLY A 269 3.88 -25.89 12.29
N ILE A 270 2.76 -25.23 12.00
CA ILE A 270 1.44 -25.69 12.45
C ILE A 270 0.56 -26.11 11.27
N TRP A 271 0.10 -27.36 11.32
CA TRP A 271 -1.02 -27.80 10.50
C TRP A 271 -2.33 -27.34 11.12
N GLU A 272 -3.22 -26.75 10.33
CA GLU A 272 -4.45 -26.11 10.83
C GLU A 272 -5.41 -27.09 11.51
N HIS A 273 -5.40 -28.37 11.12
CA HIS A 273 -6.18 -29.42 11.79
C HIS A 273 -5.56 -29.90 13.12
N GLN A 274 -4.37 -29.38 13.48
CA GLN A 274 -3.58 -29.76 14.64
C GLN A 274 -3.26 -28.59 15.57
N LEU A 275 -4.01 -27.47 15.48
CA LEU A 275 -3.79 -26.27 16.30
C LEU A 275 -3.69 -26.56 17.81
N ASN A 276 -4.47 -27.52 18.31
CA ASN A 276 -4.47 -27.90 19.73
C ASN A 276 -3.18 -28.59 20.20
N TYR A 277 -2.33 -29.07 19.29
CA TYR A 277 -1.04 -29.68 19.61
C TYR A 277 0.12 -28.67 19.61
N SER A 278 -0.13 -27.42 19.20
CA SER A 278 0.90 -26.39 19.20
C SER A 278 1.29 -26.00 20.62
N SER A 279 2.59 -26.10 20.92
CA SER A 279 3.11 -25.64 22.21
C SER A 279 3.02 -24.11 22.35
N SER A 280 3.23 -23.38 21.25
CA SER A 280 3.10 -21.93 21.19
C SER A 280 1.68 -21.46 21.55
N ILE A 281 0.66 -22.12 21.00
CA ILE A 281 -0.75 -21.84 21.31
C ILE A 281 -1.06 -22.22 22.76
N ALA A 282 -0.51 -23.32 23.28
CA ALA A 282 -0.72 -23.73 24.67
C ALA A 282 -0.14 -22.70 25.67
N ASP A 283 1.03 -22.13 25.38
CA ASP A 283 1.64 -21.09 26.21
C ASP A 283 0.84 -19.79 26.20
N ILE A 284 0.33 -19.38 25.03
CA ILE A 284 -0.57 -18.22 24.91
C ILE A 284 -1.87 -18.47 25.68
N ARG A 285 -2.49 -19.65 25.55
CA ARG A 285 -3.69 -20.03 26.31
C ARG A 285 -3.44 -19.97 27.81
N ARG A 286 -2.27 -20.42 28.29
CA ARG A 286 -1.90 -20.33 29.71
C ARG A 286 -1.75 -18.87 30.16
N PHE A 287 -1.20 -18.02 29.31
CA PHE A 287 -1.03 -16.59 29.58
C PHE A 287 -2.36 -15.83 29.68
N ILE A 288 -3.33 -16.12 28.80
CA ILE A 288 -4.64 -15.43 28.81
C ILE A 288 -5.64 -16.01 29.82
N LYS A 289 -5.42 -17.24 30.32
CA LYS A 289 -6.33 -17.94 31.24
C LYS A 289 -6.73 -17.13 32.49
N PRO A 290 -5.85 -16.34 33.13
CA PRO A 290 -6.22 -15.51 34.28
C PRO A 290 -7.15 -14.34 33.94
N TYR A 291 -7.28 -13.97 32.66
CA TYR A 291 -7.99 -12.80 32.17
C TYR A 291 -9.13 -13.22 31.23
N PRO A 292 -10.36 -13.45 31.74
CA PRO A 292 -11.47 -14.02 30.97
C PRO A 292 -11.77 -13.25 29.67
N ASP A 293 -11.60 -11.94 29.72
CA ASP A 293 -11.93 -10.97 28.67
C ASP A 293 -10.80 -10.70 27.68
N LEU A 294 -9.60 -11.25 27.91
CA LEU A 294 -8.41 -10.99 27.10
C LEU A 294 -8.37 -11.89 25.85
N ALA A 295 -8.15 -11.26 24.70
CA ALA A 295 -7.81 -11.94 23.46
C ALA A 295 -6.37 -11.63 23.01
N TYR A 296 -5.72 -12.61 22.40
CA TYR A 296 -4.35 -12.49 21.89
C TYR A 296 -4.37 -12.57 20.36
N VAL A 297 -3.87 -11.52 19.70
CA VAL A 297 -3.71 -11.47 18.24
C VAL A 297 -2.23 -11.62 17.88
N ILE A 298 -1.91 -12.59 17.02
CA ILE A 298 -0.52 -12.94 16.70
C ILE A 298 -0.38 -13.55 15.30
N GLY A 299 0.73 -13.30 14.62
CA GLY A 299 1.05 -13.91 13.33
C GLY A 299 1.71 -15.28 13.43
N ALA A 300 1.45 -16.14 12.45
CA ALA A 300 1.96 -17.51 12.35
C ALA A 300 2.14 -17.94 10.89
N SER A 301 2.99 -18.93 10.65
CA SER A 301 3.01 -19.68 9.39
C SER A 301 2.22 -20.98 9.55
N THR A 302 1.21 -21.21 8.70
CA THR A 302 0.33 -22.39 8.80
C THR A 302 0.28 -23.21 7.52
N TRP A 303 -0.14 -24.47 7.66
CA TRP A 303 -0.37 -25.38 6.54
C TRP A 303 -1.76 -26.00 6.55
N ARG A 304 -2.39 -26.07 5.37
CA ARG A 304 -3.66 -26.76 5.13
C ARG A 304 -3.48 -27.83 4.07
N MET A 305 -3.98 -29.04 4.34
CA MET A 305 -4.06 -30.08 3.33
C MET A 305 -5.10 -29.70 2.27
N ILE A 306 -4.76 -29.87 1.00
CA ILE A 306 -5.72 -29.68 -0.11
C ILE A 306 -6.59 -30.92 -0.20
N GLU A 307 -7.91 -30.72 -0.20
CA GLU A 307 -8.85 -31.83 -0.33
C GLU A 307 -8.78 -32.46 -1.74
N LYS A 308 -9.10 -33.75 -1.86
CA LYS A 308 -8.97 -34.47 -3.16
C LYS A 308 -9.77 -33.84 -4.30
N GLN A 309 -10.88 -33.19 -3.99
CA GLN A 309 -11.78 -32.55 -4.97
C GLN A 309 -11.56 -31.05 -5.11
N GLU A 310 -10.70 -30.46 -4.27
CA GLU A 310 -10.42 -29.02 -4.30
C GLU A 310 -9.58 -28.65 -5.52
N LYS A 311 -9.98 -27.59 -6.22
CA LYS A 311 -9.25 -27.09 -7.38
C LYS A 311 -7.94 -26.46 -6.93
N LYS A 312 -6.83 -27.07 -7.34
CA LYS A 312 -5.48 -26.55 -7.06
C LYS A 312 -5.24 -25.21 -7.75
N THR A 313 -4.69 -24.27 -6.99
CA THR A 313 -4.15 -23.00 -7.48
C THR A 313 -2.64 -23.12 -7.70
N ASN A 314 -2.02 -22.05 -8.21
CA ASN A 314 -0.56 -21.97 -8.34
C ASN A 314 0.19 -21.91 -7.00
N ALA A 315 -0.51 -21.80 -5.86
CA ALA A 315 0.06 -21.90 -4.52
C ALA A 315 0.19 -23.35 -4.01
N ALA A 316 -0.34 -24.34 -4.74
CA ALA A 316 -0.38 -25.72 -4.27
C ALA A 316 1.04 -26.30 -4.24
N ARG A 317 1.46 -26.76 -3.05
CA ARG A 317 2.74 -27.44 -2.83
C ARG A 317 2.55 -28.94 -2.74
N LYS A 318 3.52 -29.70 -3.21
CA LYS A 318 3.49 -31.16 -3.22
C LYS A 318 4.24 -31.70 -2.00
N LEU A 319 3.66 -32.67 -1.30
CA LEU A 319 4.38 -33.41 -0.25
C LEU A 319 5.43 -34.36 -0.85
N PRO A 320 6.47 -34.73 -0.10
CA PRO A 320 7.49 -35.69 -0.56
C PRO A 320 6.92 -37.05 -0.98
N ASP A 321 5.76 -37.45 -0.45
CA ASP A 321 5.07 -38.69 -0.78
C ASP A 321 4.47 -38.75 -2.21
N GLY A 322 4.49 -37.62 -2.94
CA GLY A 322 4.10 -37.57 -4.33
C GLY A 322 2.58 -37.55 -4.62
N ASN A 323 1.72 -37.81 -3.65
CA ASN A 323 0.28 -37.99 -3.89
C ASN A 323 -0.58 -36.91 -3.22
N ARG A 324 -0.04 -36.22 -2.22
CA ARG A 324 -0.78 -35.21 -1.46
C ARG A 324 -0.23 -33.82 -1.70
N TYR A 325 -1.11 -32.84 -1.55
CA TYR A 325 -0.81 -31.43 -1.77
C TYR A 325 -1.29 -30.61 -0.57
N TYR A 326 -0.63 -29.49 -0.33
CA TYR A 326 -0.94 -28.59 0.76
C TYR A 326 -0.75 -27.12 0.32
N TYR A 327 -1.37 -26.22 1.06
CA TYR A 327 -1.10 -24.79 1.00
C TYR A 327 -0.30 -24.36 2.22
N SER A 328 0.57 -23.38 2.04
CA SER A 328 1.27 -22.67 3.12
C SER A 328 0.73 -21.25 3.19
N TYR A 329 0.41 -20.77 4.36
CA TYR A 329 -0.19 -19.45 4.58
C TYR A 329 0.63 -18.62 5.56
N ASN A 330 0.52 -17.31 5.40
CA ASN A 330 0.86 -16.33 6.41
C ASN A 330 -0.45 -15.94 7.10
N THR A 331 -0.57 -16.25 8.38
CA THR A 331 -1.85 -16.31 9.09
C THR A 331 -1.81 -15.44 10.33
N ALA A 332 -2.83 -14.64 10.55
CA ALA A 332 -3.12 -14.05 11.85
C ALA A 332 -4.06 -14.96 12.62
N PHE A 333 -3.79 -15.13 13.91
CA PHE A 333 -4.70 -15.79 14.85
C PHE A 333 -5.29 -14.80 15.81
N LEU A 334 -6.52 -15.09 16.23
CA LEU A 334 -7.08 -14.60 17.47
C LEU A 334 -7.34 -15.79 18.40
N ILE A 335 -6.71 -15.73 19.57
CA ILE A 335 -6.78 -16.76 20.61
C ILE A 335 -7.40 -16.12 21.85
N ASP A 336 -8.56 -16.63 22.28
CA ASP A 336 -9.24 -16.21 23.51
C ASP A 336 -9.56 -17.42 24.41
N ASN A 337 -10.30 -17.20 25.50
CA ASN A 337 -10.70 -18.24 26.44
C ASN A 337 -11.85 -19.15 25.94
N SER A 338 -12.34 -18.99 24.70
CA SER A 338 -13.43 -19.80 24.16
C SER A 338 -13.01 -21.22 23.76
N GLY A 339 -11.71 -21.43 23.53
CA GLY A 339 -11.16 -22.67 22.97
C GLY A 339 -11.20 -22.74 21.44
N TYR A 340 -11.94 -21.85 20.77
CA TYR A 340 -11.93 -21.69 19.31
C TYR A 340 -10.89 -20.64 18.87
N ILE A 341 -10.15 -20.93 17.80
CA ILE A 341 -9.15 -20.00 17.25
C ILE A 341 -9.69 -19.47 15.93
N GLN A 342 -9.84 -18.15 15.86
CA GLN A 342 -10.16 -17.47 14.59
C GLN A 342 -8.88 -17.26 13.79
N MET A 343 -8.98 -17.38 12.47
CA MET A 343 -7.84 -17.29 11.55
C MET A 343 -8.15 -16.34 10.41
N HIS A 344 -7.15 -15.59 9.98
CA HIS A 344 -7.17 -14.82 8.75
C HIS A 344 -5.89 -15.08 7.97
N HIS A 345 -6.00 -15.56 6.73
CA HIS A 345 -4.84 -15.73 5.87
C HIS A 345 -4.59 -14.47 5.04
N LYS A 346 -3.33 -14.06 4.96
CA LYS A 346 -2.89 -12.88 4.21
C LYS A 346 -3.38 -12.95 2.77
N SER A 347 -4.21 -11.98 2.38
CA SER A 347 -4.83 -11.87 1.07
C SER A 347 -3.97 -11.07 0.08
N LYS A 348 -3.26 -10.03 0.55
CA LYS A 348 -2.33 -9.24 -0.28
C LYS A 348 -0.89 -9.69 -0.03
N LEU A 349 -0.48 -10.70 -0.79
CA LEU A 349 0.87 -11.25 -0.76
C LEU A 349 1.90 -10.30 -1.37
N THR A 350 3.09 -10.26 -0.78
CA THR A 350 4.25 -9.50 -1.25
C THR A 350 4.78 -10.11 -2.56
N PRO A 351 4.79 -9.36 -3.68
CA PRO A 351 5.27 -9.88 -4.95
C PRO A 351 6.76 -10.26 -4.90
N GLY A 352 7.11 -11.38 -5.51
CA GLY A 352 8.48 -11.88 -5.58
C GLY A 352 9.03 -12.51 -4.29
N VAL A 353 8.30 -12.38 -3.17
CA VAL A 353 8.63 -13.01 -1.87
C VAL A 353 7.60 -14.06 -1.49
N GLU A 354 6.31 -13.68 -1.48
CA GLU A 354 5.18 -14.53 -1.09
C GLU A 354 4.33 -14.96 -2.29
N ARG A 355 4.38 -14.20 -3.40
CA ARG A 355 3.68 -14.50 -4.65
C ARG A 355 4.62 -14.50 -5.83
N MET A 356 4.71 -15.65 -6.52
CA MET A 356 5.45 -15.77 -7.77
C MET A 356 4.56 -15.37 -8.96
N PRO A 357 5.09 -14.64 -9.96
CA PRO A 357 4.35 -14.31 -11.18
C PRO A 357 3.90 -15.60 -11.90
N SER A 358 2.60 -15.70 -12.21
CA SER A 358 2.04 -16.94 -12.79
C SER A 358 1.99 -16.94 -14.32
N TYR A 359 2.12 -15.77 -14.96
CA TYR A 359 2.03 -15.62 -16.41
C TYR A 359 3.25 -16.18 -17.15
N GLY A 360 3.01 -16.91 -18.25
CA GLY A 360 4.04 -17.64 -19.00
C GLY A 360 5.23 -16.82 -19.50
N ILE A 361 5.04 -15.53 -19.82
CA ILE A 361 6.14 -14.61 -20.22
C ILE A 361 7.04 -14.26 -19.03
N LEU A 362 6.49 -14.30 -17.81
CA LEU A 362 7.18 -13.92 -16.57
C LEU A 362 7.77 -15.13 -15.83
N LYS A 363 7.48 -16.38 -16.27
CA LYS A 363 8.06 -17.61 -15.70
C LYS A 363 9.59 -17.62 -15.61
N PRO A 364 10.38 -17.04 -16.53
CA PRO A 364 11.83 -16.96 -16.35
C PRO A 364 12.26 -16.20 -15.09
N LEU A 365 11.42 -15.28 -14.58
CA LEU A 365 11.66 -14.55 -13.32
C LEU A 365 11.48 -15.44 -12.08
N GLU A 366 10.78 -16.58 -12.20
CA GLU A 366 10.59 -17.55 -11.12
C GLU A 366 11.93 -18.13 -10.63
N LYS A 367 12.86 -18.43 -11.56
CA LYS A 367 14.22 -18.92 -11.23
C LYS A 367 15.05 -17.90 -10.47
N LEU A 368 14.83 -16.61 -10.73
CA LEU A 368 15.50 -15.53 -10.01
C LEU A 368 14.94 -15.41 -8.59
N ALA A 369 13.62 -15.53 -8.43
CA ALA A 369 12.93 -15.40 -7.15
C ALA A 369 13.19 -16.57 -6.17
N ILE A 370 13.34 -17.80 -6.67
CA ILE A 370 13.69 -18.99 -5.85
C ILE A 370 15.04 -18.81 -5.13
N ASN A 371 15.99 -18.06 -5.71
CA ASN A 371 17.29 -17.80 -5.12
C ASN A 371 17.30 -16.64 -4.10
N LEU A 372 16.14 -16.03 -3.79
CA LEU A 372 16.04 -14.83 -2.94
C LEU A 372 15.62 -15.10 -1.49
N GLY A 373 15.67 -16.36 -1.03
CA GLY A 373 15.51 -16.70 0.40
C GLY A 373 14.10 -16.51 0.99
N GLY A 374 13.08 -16.28 0.15
CA GLY A 374 11.68 -16.22 0.56
C GLY A 374 11.01 -17.59 0.68
N ALA A 375 9.70 -17.60 0.95
CA ALA A 375 8.91 -18.81 0.90
C ALA A 375 9.09 -19.51 -0.46
N VAL A 376 9.39 -20.82 -0.45
CA VAL A 376 9.57 -21.58 -1.70
C VAL A 376 8.22 -21.67 -2.43
N GLY A 377 8.03 -20.80 -3.42
CA GLY A 377 6.81 -20.71 -4.22
C GLY A 377 5.68 -19.87 -3.57
N THR A 378 4.59 -19.68 -4.31
CA THR A 378 3.45 -18.85 -3.90
C THR A 378 2.76 -19.39 -2.64
N LEU A 379 2.49 -18.51 -1.66
CA LEU A 379 1.65 -18.82 -0.50
C LEU A 379 0.17 -18.89 -0.90
N GLY A 380 -0.64 -19.62 -0.13
CA GLY A 380 -2.09 -19.50 -0.19
C GLY A 380 -2.56 -18.15 0.34
N TRP A 381 -3.78 -17.75 -0.02
CA TRP A 381 -4.37 -16.47 0.36
C TRP A 381 -5.88 -16.63 0.51
N ASP A 382 -6.51 -15.71 1.26
CA ASP A 382 -7.97 -15.57 1.30
C ASP A 382 -8.45 -14.63 0.19
N ASP A 383 -9.64 -14.90 -0.37
CA ASP A 383 -10.25 -14.00 -1.35
C ASP A 383 -10.93 -12.79 -0.68
N GLN A 384 -11.28 -12.90 0.60
CA GLN A 384 -11.96 -11.88 1.39
C GLN A 384 -11.32 -11.74 2.77
N PRO A 385 -11.28 -10.54 3.35
CA PRO A 385 -10.79 -10.37 4.71
C PRO A 385 -11.71 -11.03 5.73
N VAL A 386 -11.15 -11.39 6.89
CA VAL A 386 -11.87 -12.01 8.01
C VAL A 386 -11.80 -11.09 9.23
N VAL A 387 -12.94 -10.55 9.66
CA VAL A 387 -13.02 -9.75 10.90
C VAL A 387 -13.01 -10.66 12.12
N PHE A 388 -12.22 -10.26 13.10
CA PHE A 388 -12.05 -10.96 14.36
C PHE A 388 -12.97 -10.41 15.44
N GLN A 389 -13.60 -11.30 16.21
CA GLN A 389 -14.45 -10.94 17.35
C GLN A 389 -14.31 -11.99 18.47
N PRO A 390 -13.60 -11.70 19.58
CA PRO A 390 -13.52 -12.65 20.69
C PRO A 390 -14.89 -12.94 21.30
N VAL A 391 -15.08 -14.15 21.83
CA VAL A 391 -16.40 -14.61 22.30
C VAL A 391 -16.90 -13.83 23.51
N HIS A 392 -16.00 -13.36 24.37
CA HIS A 392 -16.32 -12.63 25.60
C HIS A 392 -16.29 -11.10 25.42
N GLN A 393 -16.30 -10.59 24.18
CA GLN A 393 -16.44 -9.15 23.91
C GLN A 393 -17.18 -8.87 22.60
N GLU A 394 -17.78 -7.70 22.55
CA GLU A 394 -18.45 -7.20 21.35
C GLU A 394 -17.48 -6.53 20.35
N THR A 395 -16.25 -6.22 20.78
CA THR A 395 -15.30 -5.46 19.95
C THR A 395 -14.80 -6.27 18.76
N LYS A 396 -15.11 -5.78 17.56
CA LYS A 396 -14.65 -6.34 16.28
C LYS A 396 -13.38 -5.67 15.80
N VAL A 397 -12.40 -6.45 15.32
CA VAL A 397 -11.09 -5.92 14.92
C VAL A 397 -10.67 -6.43 13.56
N ALA A 398 -10.02 -5.56 12.78
CA ALA A 398 -9.33 -5.94 11.56
C ALA A 398 -7.91 -6.38 11.91
N SER A 399 -7.50 -7.57 11.47
CA SER A 399 -6.10 -8.02 11.61
C SER A 399 -5.41 -7.97 10.26
N ILE A 400 -4.71 -6.86 10.01
CA ILE A 400 -4.01 -6.57 8.76
C ILE A 400 -2.57 -7.07 8.87
N ILE A 401 -2.15 -7.90 7.92
CA ILE A 401 -0.82 -8.49 7.91
C ILE A 401 0.08 -7.69 6.98
N CYS A 402 0.97 -6.90 7.57
CA CYS A 402 2.11 -6.27 6.90
C CYS A 402 1.70 -5.48 5.66
N TYR A 403 2.11 -5.96 4.48
CA TYR A 403 1.91 -5.35 3.17
C TYR A 403 0.45 -5.06 2.82
N GLU A 404 -0.50 -5.79 3.42
CA GLU A 404 -1.94 -5.52 3.27
C GLU A 404 -2.33 -4.09 3.67
N SER A 405 -1.61 -3.50 4.63
CA SER A 405 -1.87 -2.14 5.11
C SER A 405 -1.65 -1.06 4.04
N VAL A 406 -0.95 -1.37 2.94
CA VAL A 406 -0.74 -0.44 1.83
C VAL A 406 -1.99 -0.32 0.94
N PHE A 407 -2.92 -1.29 0.99
CA PHE A 407 -4.10 -1.36 0.12
C PHE A 407 -5.34 -0.78 0.82
N GLY A 408 -5.63 0.51 0.59
CA GLY A 408 -6.74 1.24 1.22
C GLY A 408 -8.10 0.54 1.11
N ASP A 409 -8.53 0.16 -0.10
CA ASP A 409 -9.83 -0.48 -0.28
C ASP A 409 -9.91 -1.87 0.37
N TYR A 410 -8.79 -2.61 0.41
CA TYR A 410 -8.74 -3.90 1.10
C TYR A 410 -8.91 -3.73 2.62
N VAL A 411 -8.28 -2.71 3.21
CA VAL A 411 -8.49 -2.38 4.62
C VAL A 411 -9.92 -1.90 4.88
N ALA A 412 -10.48 -1.11 3.97
CA ALA A 412 -11.88 -0.68 4.04
C ALA A 412 -12.87 -1.86 4.02
N GLN A 413 -12.53 -3.00 3.39
CA GLN A 413 -13.38 -4.19 3.39
C GLN A 413 -13.57 -4.77 4.80
N PHE A 414 -12.53 -4.81 5.65
CA PHE A 414 -12.69 -5.21 7.06
C PHE A 414 -13.66 -4.29 7.80
N VAL A 415 -13.56 -2.98 7.55
CA VAL A 415 -14.42 -1.99 8.21
C VAL A 415 -15.87 -2.09 7.70
N ARG A 416 -16.07 -2.39 6.41
CA ARG A 416 -17.40 -2.73 5.85
C ARG A 416 -18.00 -3.99 6.49
N GLN A 417 -17.16 -4.95 6.87
CA GLN A 417 -17.56 -6.14 7.62
C GLN A 417 -17.76 -5.89 9.14
N GLY A 418 -17.55 -4.64 9.60
CA GLY A 418 -17.88 -4.21 10.95
C GLY A 418 -16.68 -4.10 11.90
N ALA A 419 -15.44 -4.14 11.42
CA ALA A 419 -14.29 -3.86 12.27
C ALA A 419 -14.34 -2.44 12.87
N GLU A 420 -14.15 -2.35 14.18
CA GLU A 420 -14.21 -1.11 14.97
C GLU A 420 -12.82 -0.57 15.35
N LEU A 421 -11.79 -1.43 15.26
CA LEU A 421 -10.38 -1.10 15.44
C LEU A 421 -9.55 -1.80 14.37
N ILE A 422 -8.35 -1.28 14.12
CA ILE A 422 -7.40 -1.85 13.17
C ILE A 422 -6.14 -2.31 13.91
N PHE A 423 -5.79 -3.58 13.77
CA PHE A 423 -4.52 -4.14 14.23
C PHE A 423 -3.65 -4.44 13.02
N ILE A 424 -2.44 -3.88 12.98
CA ILE A 424 -1.46 -4.14 11.93
C ILE A 424 -0.31 -4.94 12.54
N ILE A 425 -0.12 -6.18 12.09
CA ILE A 425 0.99 -7.04 12.51
C ILE A 425 1.99 -7.13 11.36
N THR A 426 3.28 -6.89 11.63
CA THR A 426 4.27 -6.71 10.55
C THR A 426 5.69 -7.07 10.97
N ASN A 427 6.53 -7.39 10.00
CA ASN A 427 7.97 -7.53 10.21
C ASN A 427 8.73 -6.62 9.23
N ASP A 428 9.22 -5.46 9.71
CA ASP A 428 9.88 -4.46 8.87
C ASP A 428 11.42 -4.52 8.96
N GLY A 429 11.99 -5.50 9.67
CA GLY A 429 13.43 -5.60 9.90
C GLY A 429 14.26 -5.83 8.62
N TRP A 430 13.63 -6.37 7.57
CA TRP A 430 14.25 -6.70 6.29
C TRP A 430 14.93 -5.53 5.56
N TRP A 431 14.47 -4.29 5.81
CA TRP A 431 14.96 -3.11 5.09
C TRP A 431 16.07 -2.36 5.83
N GLY A 432 16.46 -2.82 7.02
CA GLY A 432 17.41 -2.12 7.88
C GLY A 432 16.90 -0.75 8.34
N ASN A 433 17.78 0.05 8.95
CA ASN A 433 17.42 1.39 9.45
C ASN A 433 17.31 2.46 8.34
N THR A 434 16.47 2.20 7.34
CA THR A 434 16.27 2.99 6.13
C THR A 434 14.85 3.59 6.07
N PRO A 435 14.49 4.38 5.04
CA PRO A 435 13.15 4.95 4.95
C PRO A 435 11.99 3.94 4.83
N GLY A 436 12.24 2.70 4.40
CA GLY A 436 11.19 1.72 4.09
C GLY A 436 10.20 1.48 5.24
N TYR A 437 10.69 1.10 6.43
CA TYR A 437 9.81 0.82 7.58
C TYR A 437 9.05 2.07 8.07
N ARG A 438 9.67 3.26 7.91
CA ARG A 438 9.06 4.53 8.29
C ARG A 438 7.96 4.92 7.31
N GLN A 439 8.16 4.70 6.01
CA GLN A 439 7.13 4.87 4.99
C GLN A 439 5.97 3.89 5.24
N HIS A 440 6.26 2.63 5.58
CA HIS A 440 5.25 1.63 5.92
C HIS A 440 4.41 2.03 7.15
N LEU A 441 5.05 2.52 8.21
CA LEU A 441 4.36 3.10 9.37
C LEU A 441 3.44 4.25 8.96
N LEU A 442 3.92 5.18 8.12
CA LEU A 442 3.10 6.31 7.65
C LEU A 442 1.91 5.85 6.80
N PHE A 443 1.97 4.73 6.09
CA PHE A 443 0.80 4.20 5.39
C PHE A 443 -0.28 3.69 6.35
N SER A 444 0.10 3.30 7.57
CA SER A 444 -0.88 2.99 8.63
C SER A 444 -1.67 4.23 9.05
N VAL A 445 -1.07 5.42 9.01
CA VAL A 445 -1.74 6.71 9.25
C VAL A 445 -2.82 6.99 8.21
N LEU A 446 -2.57 6.65 6.94
CA LEU A 446 -3.56 6.80 5.88
C LEU A 446 -4.80 5.94 6.15
N ARG A 447 -4.59 4.68 6.57
CA ARG A 447 -5.67 3.75 6.90
C ARG A 447 -6.55 4.26 8.04
N ALA A 448 -5.93 4.87 9.07
CA ALA A 448 -6.66 5.47 10.18
C ALA A 448 -7.61 6.58 9.72
N ILE A 449 -7.14 7.49 8.84
CA ILE A 449 -7.94 8.60 8.30
C ILE A 449 -9.04 8.11 7.37
N GLU A 450 -8.69 7.24 6.42
CA GLU A 450 -9.61 6.71 5.41
C GLU A 450 -10.81 6.02 6.03
N THR A 451 -10.61 5.36 7.18
CA THR A 451 -11.61 4.52 7.84
C THR A 451 -12.16 5.10 9.14
N ARG A 452 -11.56 6.15 9.69
CA ARG A 452 -11.82 6.67 11.05
C ARG A 452 -11.76 5.56 12.09
N ARG A 453 -10.64 4.84 12.11
CA ARG A 453 -10.36 3.77 13.06
C ARG A 453 -9.04 4.04 13.76
N ASP A 454 -9.03 3.79 15.06
CA ASP A 454 -7.78 3.71 15.80
C ASP A 454 -6.98 2.48 15.33
N VAL A 455 -5.67 2.66 15.23
CA VAL A 455 -4.73 1.65 14.76
C VAL A 455 -3.74 1.30 15.86
N ALA A 456 -3.64 0.02 16.20
CA ALA A 456 -2.50 -0.54 16.92
C ALA A 456 -1.61 -1.30 15.95
N ARG A 457 -0.38 -0.84 15.77
CA ARG A 457 0.63 -1.47 14.91
C ARG A 457 1.68 -2.18 15.77
N SER A 458 1.79 -3.50 15.62
CA SER A 458 2.82 -4.36 16.23
C SER A 458 3.84 -4.78 15.17
N ALA A 459 5.06 -4.27 15.29
CA ALA A 459 6.19 -4.65 14.45
C ALA A 459 7.15 -5.58 15.20
N ASN A 460 7.69 -6.61 14.53
CA ASN A 460 8.72 -7.49 15.10
C ASN A 460 10.01 -6.71 15.33
N THR A 461 10.65 -6.35 14.23
CA THR A 461 11.69 -5.34 14.11
C THR A 461 11.11 -4.21 13.25
N GLY A 462 11.30 -2.96 13.67
CA GLY A 462 10.57 -1.83 13.07
C GLY A 462 10.08 -0.86 14.14
N VAL A 463 9.00 -0.15 13.84
CA VAL A 463 8.33 0.75 14.79
C VAL A 463 6.90 0.27 15.02
N SER A 464 6.63 -0.13 16.26
CA SER A 464 5.29 -0.34 16.78
C SER A 464 4.71 1.01 17.20
N ALA A 465 3.41 1.20 17.00
CA ALA A 465 2.78 2.50 17.19
C ALA A 465 1.28 2.40 17.52
N ILE A 466 0.79 3.46 18.16
CA ILE A 466 -0.63 3.71 18.40
C ILE A 466 -1.01 4.97 17.61
N ILE A 467 -2.03 4.86 16.76
CA ILE A 467 -2.47 5.93 15.86
C ILE A 467 -3.96 6.15 16.04
N ASN A 468 -4.38 7.41 16.23
CA ASN A 468 -5.80 7.73 16.41
C ASN A 468 -6.55 7.88 15.07
N GLN A 469 -7.87 8.06 15.13
CA GLN A 469 -8.76 8.23 13.97
C GLN A 469 -8.48 9.46 13.08
N LYS A 470 -7.69 10.42 13.58
CA LYS A 470 -7.20 11.58 12.80
C LYS A 470 -5.86 11.32 12.13
N GLY A 471 -5.19 10.22 12.46
CA GLY A 471 -3.87 9.88 11.96
C GLY A 471 -2.70 10.37 12.82
N ASP A 472 -2.96 10.90 14.01
CA ASP A 472 -1.91 11.29 14.96
C ASP A 472 -1.28 10.03 15.58
N ILE A 473 0.05 9.95 15.53
CA ILE A 473 0.80 8.89 16.21
C ILE A 473 0.93 9.28 17.70
N LEU A 474 0.16 8.63 18.56
CA LEU A 474 0.08 8.91 20.00
C LEU A 474 1.28 8.33 20.77
N GLN A 475 1.68 7.11 20.42
CA GLN A 475 2.83 6.41 21.00
C GLN A 475 3.60 5.69 19.89
N ARG A 476 4.92 5.56 20.04
CA ARG A 476 5.75 4.75 19.14
C ARG A 476 7.00 4.22 19.84
N THR A 477 7.43 3.02 19.47
CA THR A 477 8.69 2.42 19.91
C THR A 477 9.87 2.94 19.08
N GLN A 478 11.09 2.61 19.52
CA GLN A 478 12.30 2.79 18.71
C GLN A 478 12.48 1.62 17.74
N TYR A 479 13.20 1.88 16.65
CA TYR A 479 13.63 0.84 15.72
C TYR A 479 14.65 -0.09 16.40
N TRP A 480 14.49 -1.40 16.21
CA TRP A 480 15.44 -2.43 16.67
C TRP A 480 15.63 -2.54 18.19
N THR A 481 14.57 -2.29 18.96
CA THR A 481 14.59 -2.40 20.43
C THR A 481 13.45 -3.28 20.93
N PRO A 482 13.69 -4.23 21.87
CA PRO A 482 12.59 -4.91 22.55
C PRO A 482 11.75 -3.90 23.34
N ALA A 483 10.43 -3.88 23.10
CA ALA A 483 9.53 -2.93 23.73
C ALA A 483 8.10 -3.45 23.78
N ALA A 484 7.27 -2.83 24.61
CA ALA A 484 5.82 -2.98 24.55
C ALA A 484 5.14 -1.64 24.88
N LEU A 485 3.97 -1.40 24.28
CA LEU A 485 3.15 -0.21 24.50
C LEU A 485 1.84 -0.62 25.14
N LYS A 486 1.41 0.10 26.18
CA LYS A 486 0.06 0.02 26.73
C LYS A 486 -0.71 1.27 26.33
N ALA A 487 -1.89 1.10 25.74
CA ALA A 487 -2.69 2.22 25.28
C ALA A 487 -4.19 1.92 25.36
N THR A 488 -4.98 2.98 25.28
CA THR A 488 -6.43 2.91 25.14
C THR A 488 -6.79 3.42 23.76
N LEU A 489 -7.50 2.59 23.00
CA LEU A 489 -8.03 2.93 21.68
C LEU A 489 -9.52 3.24 21.78
N ASN A 490 -10.03 4.12 20.94
CA ASN A 490 -11.46 4.40 20.82
C ASN A 490 -12.07 3.60 19.68
N LYS A 491 -13.02 2.73 19.99
CA LYS A 491 -13.83 2.05 18.98
C LYS A 491 -14.63 3.06 18.18
N ASN A 492 -14.79 2.78 16.90
CA ASN A 492 -15.69 3.53 16.05
C ASN A 492 -16.44 2.55 15.14
N ASN A 493 -17.76 2.69 15.06
CA ASN A 493 -18.61 1.89 14.17
C ASN A 493 -19.17 2.71 12.99
N LYS A 494 -18.91 4.03 12.94
CA LYS A 494 -19.30 4.90 11.83
C LYS A 494 -18.51 4.52 10.58
N VAL A 495 -19.17 4.57 9.44
CA VAL A 495 -18.61 4.21 8.13
C VAL A 495 -18.36 5.50 7.36
N THR A 496 -17.12 5.69 6.91
CA THR A 496 -16.76 6.83 6.05
C THR A 496 -17.31 6.62 4.63
N PHE A 497 -17.40 7.70 3.86
CA PHE A 497 -17.81 7.58 2.45
C PHE A 497 -16.83 6.71 1.66
N TYR A 498 -15.52 6.84 1.90
CA TYR A 498 -14.52 5.98 1.28
C TYR A 498 -14.73 4.52 1.63
N VAL A 499 -15.01 4.19 2.90
CA VAL A 499 -15.29 2.79 3.28
C VAL A 499 -16.52 2.25 2.54
N GLN A 500 -17.58 3.06 2.41
CA GLN A 500 -18.81 2.65 1.73
C GLN A 500 -18.62 2.40 0.23
N TYR A 501 -17.87 3.25 -0.47
CA TYR A 501 -17.77 3.20 -1.93
C TYR A 501 -16.43 2.66 -2.45
N GLY A 502 -15.43 2.48 -1.60
CA GLY A 502 -14.09 2.05 -2.00
C GLY A 502 -13.44 2.99 -3.02
N ASP A 503 -12.67 2.43 -3.94
CA ASP A 503 -11.97 3.17 -4.99
C ASP A 503 -12.89 3.64 -6.14
N TYR A 504 -13.96 4.39 -5.83
CA TYR A 504 -14.92 4.88 -6.84
C TYR A 504 -14.28 5.83 -7.87
N LEU A 505 -13.30 6.64 -7.45
CA LEU A 505 -12.53 7.48 -8.37
C LEU A 505 -11.80 6.65 -9.43
N ALA A 506 -11.29 5.48 -9.04
CA ALA A 506 -10.67 4.56 -9.99
C ALA A 506 -11.66 4.02 -11.01
N ARG A 507 -12.85 3.62 -10.57
CA ARG A 507 -13.89 3.09 -11.48
C ARG A 507 -14.35 4.14 -12.48
N ILE A 508 -14.52 5.39 -12.03
CA ILE A 508 -14.81 6.54 -12.92
C ILE A 508 -13.65 6.76 -13.91
N ALA A 509 -12.42 6.80 -13.41
CA ALA A 509 -11.25 6.99 -14.25
C ALA A 509 -11.09 5.88 -15.28
N ALA A 510 -11.28 4.62 -14.90
CA ALA A 510 -11.19 3.45 -15.78
C ALA A 510 -12.23 3.52 -16.90
N PHE A 511 -13.48 3.90 -16.57
CA PHE A 511 -14.52 4.09 -17.56
C PHE A 511 -14.15 5.18 -18.58
N VAL A 512 -13.72 6.36 -18.11
CA VAL A 512 -13.29 7.47 -18.98
C VAL A 512 -12.07 7.06 -19.82
N SER A 513 -11.09 6.39 -19.23
CA SER A 513 -9.91 5.86 -19.92
C SER A 513 -10.29 4.93 -21.06
N GLY A 514 -11.23 4.00 -20.81
CA GLY A 514 -11.76 3.08 -21.82
C GLY A 514 -12.42 3.81 -22.99
N LEU A 515 -13.25 4.82 -22.71
CA LEU A 515 -13.89 5.65 -23.74
C LEU A 515 -12.86 6.42 -24.58
N VAL A 516 -11.88 7.06 -23.94
CA VAL A 516 -10.83 7.82 -24.65
C VAL A 516 -10.03 6.89 -25.55
N LEU A 517 -9.65 5.69 -25.08
CA LEU A 517 -8.93 4.70 -25.88
C LEU A 517 -9.74 4.21 -27.07
N LEU A 518 -11.04 3.93 -26.87
CA LEU A 518 -11.95 3.50 -27.94
C LEU A 518 -12.08 4.58 -29.03
N ILE A 519 -12.29 5.83 -28.64
CA ILE A 519 -12.36 6.96 -29.58
C ILE A 519 -11.01 7.13 -30.31
N SER A 520 -9.89 6.99 -29.59
CA SER A 520 -8.54 7.08 -30.17
C SER A 520 -8.31 5.98 -31.20
N PHE A 521 -8.78 4.76 -30.95
CA PHE A 521 -8.66 3.64 -31.88
C PHE A 521 -9.53 3.87 -33.13
N THR A 522 -10.82 4.19 -32.95
CA THR A 522 -11.77 4.37 -34.06
C THR A 522 -11.38 5.53 -34.98
N GLN A 523 -10.95 6.68 -34.44
CA GLN A 523 -10.45 7.78 -35.27
C GLN A 523 -9.21 7.40 -36.07
N GLY A 524 -8.34 6.55 -35.52
CA GLY A 524 -7.19 6.03 -36.25
C GLY A 524 -7.57 5.14 -37.41
N TYR A 525 -8.55 4.27 -37.19
CA TYR A 525 -9.08 3.39 -38.23
C TYR A 525 -9.76 4.19 -39.36
N LEU A 526 -10.58 5.19 -39.00
CA LEU A 526 -11.28 6.04 -39.97
C LEU A 526 -10.31 6.93 -40.78
N LYS A 527 -9.25 7.47 -40.17
CA LYS A 527 -8.22 8.23 -40.91
C LYS A 527 -7.45 7.36 -41.90
N LYS A 528 -7.13 6.11 -41.53
CA LYS A 528 -6.49 5.16 -42.47
C LYS A 528 -7.35 4.84 -43.69
N ARG A 529 -8.68 4.77 -43.55
CA ARG A 529 -9.61 4.55 -44.67
C ARG A 529 -9.77 5.76 -45.59
N LYS A 530 -9.48 6.98 -45.10
CA LYS A 530 -9.58 8.22 -45.89
C LYS A 530 -8.28 8.60 -46.61
N SER A 531 -7.17 7.90 -46.35
CA SER A 531 -5.96 8.04 -47.15
C SER A 531 -6.17 7.35 -48.50
N PRO A 532 -6.09 8.05 -49.65
CA PRO A 532 -6.13 7.37 -50.94
C PRO A 532 -4.95 6.41 -51.00
N VAL A 533 -5.21 5.19 -51.46
CA VAL A 533 -4.17 4.28 -51.92
C VAL A 533 -3.54 4.96 -53.14
N VAL A 534 -2.34 5.50 -52.96
CA VAL A 534 -1.48 5.98 -54.05
C VAL A 534 -0.30 5.04 -54.12
#